data_AF-A0A4S2RTV7-F1
#
_entry.id   AF-A0A4S2RTV7-F1
#
_cell.length_a   1.000
_cell.length_b   1.000
_cell.length_c   1.000
_cell.angle_alpha   90.00
_cell.angle_beta   90.00
_cell.angle_gamma   90.00
#
_symmetry.space_group_name_H-M   'P 1'
#
loop_
_entity.id
_entity.type
_entity.pdbx_description
1 polymer ?
#
loop_
_entity_poly.entity_id
_entity_poly.type
_entity_poly.pdbx_seq_one_letter_code
_entity_poly.pdbx_strand_id
1 'polypeptide(L)'
;MTDQTPTRSAWHTFLDQQGSHLPADADAALPDNFVAPLNDLGLISLTGDDAASFLHNQITNDVEKLDLANARLAGYCTPKGRLLATFLMWKDADQIVLQLPRTLQPAIQKRLQMFVLRAKAKLADISEQRVTLGLAGNAAATALLQWFPQLPAQAYGKADNEYGTLVRVADSRGAP
;
A
#
# COMPACT_ATOMS: atom_id res chain seq x y z
N MET A 1 29.05 -22.77 11.84
CA MET A 1 29.22 -21.36 12.23
C MET A 1 29.93 -20.66 11.08
N THR A 2 29.15 -20.32 10.05
CA THR A 2 29.63 -19.60 8.86
C THR A 2 28.91 -18.27 8.86
N ASP A 3 29.66 -17.25 9.22
CA ASP A 3 29.25 -15.86 9.23
C ASP A 3 29.14 -15.40 7.77
N GLN A 4 27.91 -15.30 7.25
CA GLN A 4 27.66 -14.69 5.94
C GLN A 4 27.40 -13.20 6.17
N THR A 5 28.42 -12.38 5.99
CA THR A 5 28.26 -10.93 5.94
C THR A 5 27.38 -10.58 4.72
N PRO A 6 26.26 -9.85 4.89
CA PRO A 6 25.38 -9.53 3.76
C PRO A 6 26.12 -8.60 2.79
N THR A 7 26.34 -9.07 1.56
CA THR A 7 26.89 -8.25 0.47
C THR A 7 25.83 -7.24 0.02
N ARG A 8 26.08 -5.96 0.30
CA ARG A 8 25.27 -4.83 -0.19
C ARG A 8 25.10 -4.89 -1.71
N SER A 9 23.86 -4.80 -2.19
CA SER A 9 23.56 -4.85 -3.63
C SER A 9 24.05 -3.59 -4.36
N ALA A 10 24.30 -3.70 -5.68
CA ALA A 10 24.63 -2.54 -6.52
C ALA A 10 23.57 -1.43 -6.47
N TRP A 11 22.32 -1.80 -6.19
CA TRP A 11 21.20 -0.87 -5.99
C TRP A 11 21.32 -0.08 -4.68
N HIS A 12 21.74 -0.71 -3.58
CA HIS A 12 21.96 0.00 -2.31
C HIS A 12 23.09 1.04 -2.44
N THR A 13 24.16 0.71 -3.17
CA THR A 13 25.24 1.66 -3.46
C THR A 13 24.76 2.86 -4.29
N PHE A 14 23.91 2.63 -5.29
CA PHE A 14 23.31 3.70 -6.10
C PHE A 14 22.44 4.63 -5.25
N LEU A 15 21.60 4.08 -4.37
CA LEU A 15 20.71 4.87 -3.52
C LEU A 15 21.48 5.77 -2.55
N ASP A 16 22.55 5.26 -1.92
CA ASP A 16 23.41 6.08 -1.07
C ASP A 16 24.04 7.25 -1.82
N GLN A 17 24.46 7.04 -3.08
CA GLN A 17 24.99 8.11 -3.94
C GLN A 17 23.94 9.18 -4.28
N GLN A 18 22.65 8.81 -4.28
CA GLN A 18 21.54 9.74 -4.47
C GLN A 18 21.08 10.41 -3.16
N GLY A 19 21.83 10.25 -2.07
CA GLY A 19 21.52 10.84 -0.76
C GLY A 19 20.50 10.06 0.05
N SER A 20 20.23 8.80 -0.31
CA SER A 20 19.49 7.88 0.56
C SER A 20 20.36 7.53 1.76
N HIS A 21 19.77 7.50 2.95
CA HIS A 21 20.40 6.97 4.15
C HIS A 21 19.61 5.74 4.58
N LEU A 22 20.01 4.57 4.08
CA LEU A 22 19.57 3.30 4.63
C LEU A 22 20.38 3.06 5.92
N PRO A 23 19.75 2.82 7.08
CA PRO A 23 20.47 2.45 8.30
C PRO A 23 21.43 1.29 8.02
N ALA A 24 22.61 1.30 8.64
CA ALA A 24 23.58 0.19 8.50
C ALA A 24 22.97 -1.16 8.94
N ASP A 25 21.96 -1.10 9.82
CA ASP A 25 21.19 -2.24 10.32
C ASP A 25 19.94 -2.55 9.46
N ALA A 26 19.77 -1.92 8.28
CA ALA A 26 18.69 -2.28 7.36
C ALA A 26 18.83 -3.74 6.85
N ASP A 27 20.07 -4.25 6.86
CA ASP A 27 20.40 -5.66 6.61
C ASP A 27 20.52 -6.48 7.91
N ALA A 28 20.26 -5.89 9.09
CA ALA A 28 20.12 -6.68 10.31
C ALA A 28 19.03 -7.72 10.06
N ALA A 29 19.34 -8.97 10.42
CA ALA A 29 18.46 -10.09 10.15
C ALA A 29 17.09 -9.81 10.79
N LEU A 30 16.12 -9.39 9.94
CA LEU A 30 14.72 -9.38 10.33
C LEU A 30 14.41 -10.77 10.90
N PRO A 31 13.70 -10.85 12.03
CA PRO A 31 13.34 -12.14 12.59
C PRO A 31 12.55 -12.94 11.54
N ASP A 32 12.67 -14.27 11.57
CA ASP A 32 12.04 -15.16 10.60
C ASP A 32 10.52 -14.96 10.49
N ASN A 33 9.90 -14.47 11.56
CA ASN A 33 8.49 -14.10 11.61
C ASN A 33 8.33 -12.80 12.39
N PHE A 34 7.56 -11.86 11.87
CA PHE A 34 7.23 -10.63 12.58
C PHE A 34 5.87 -10.06 12.20
N VAL A 35 5.39 -9.22 13.10
CA VAL A 35 4.28 -8.28 12.88
C VAL A 35 4.78 -6.89 13.19
N ALA A 36 4.52 -5.93 12.32
CA ALA A 36 4.89 -4.55 12.49
C ALA A 36 3.68 -3.62 12.28
N PRO A 37 3.40 -2.66 13.18
CA PRO A 37 2.43 -1.62 12.90
C PRO A 37 2.98 -0.67 11.82
N LEU A 38 2.19 -0.41 10.78
CA LEU A 38 2.56 0.47 9.67
C LEU A 38 2.01 1.88 9.87
N ASN A 39 2.39 2.49 11.01
CA ASN A 39 1.87 3.79 11.45
C ASN A 39 2.33 4.98 10.58
N ASP A 40 3.35 4.75 9.75
CA ASP A 40 3.88 5.68 8.77
C ASP A 40 3.05 5.71 7.48
N LEU A 41 2.05 4.84 7.34
CA LEU A 41 1.08 4.83 6.25
C LEU A 41 -0.23 5.50 6.68
N GLY A 42 -0.80 6.29 5.77
CA GLY A 42 -2.12 6.89 5.88
C GLY A 42 -3.08 6.27 4.87
N LEU A 43 -4.37 6.43 5.14
CA LEU A 43 -5.46 5.88 4.33
C LEU A 43 -6.43 7.00 3.94
N ILE A 44 -6.71 7.11 2.65
CA ILE A 44 -7.77 7.98 2.11
C ILE A 44 -8.88 7.08 1.59
N SER A 45 -10.10 7.24 2.09
CA SER A 45 -11.29 6.62 1.50
C SER A 45 -11.92 7.54 0.47
N LEU A 46 -12.41 6.97 -0.62
CA LEU A 46 -13.23 7.63 -1.63
C LEU A 46 -14.56 6.92 -1.79
N THR A 47 -15.65 7.63 -1.50
CA THR A 47 -17.04 7.15 -1.60
C THR A 47 -17.85 7.97 -2.60
N GLY A 48 -18.96 7.41 -3.07
CA GLY A 48 -19.93 8.07 -3.95
C GLY A 48 -19.94 7.54 -5.39
N ASP A 49 -21.03 7.80 -6.10
CA ASP A 49 -21.34 7.23 -7.42
C ASP A 49 -20.22 7.46 -8.45
N ASP A 50 -19.52 8.60 -8.37
CA ASP A 50 -18.48 8.99 -9.32
C ASP A 50 -17.06 8.71 -8.81
N ALA A 51 -16.88 8.02 -7.68
CA ALA A 51 -15.56 7.85 -7.06
C ALA A 51 -14.55 7.14 -7.98
N ALA A 52 -14.97 6.08 -8.66
CA ALA A 52 -14.11 5.31 -9.55
C ALA A 52 -13.71 6.12 -10.81
N SER A 53 -14.68 6.75 -11.46
CA SER A 53 -14.45 7.54 -12.68
C SER A 53 -13.65 8.82 -12.36
N PHE A 54 -13.90 9.45 -11.22
CA PHE A 54 -13.08 10.55 -10.71
C PHE A 54 -11.61 10.12 -10.56
N LEU A 55 -11.33 9.05 -9.81
CA LEU A 55 -9.96 8.58 -9.61
C LEU A 55 -9.28 8.11 -10.90
N HIS A 56 -10.01 7.42 -11.79
CA HIS A 56 -9.47 7.00 -13.08
C HIS A 56 -8.90 8.18 -13.89
N ASN A 57 -9.49 9.37 -13.73
CA ASN A 57 -9.01 10.60 -14.37
C ASN A 57 -7.91 11.34 -13.58
N GLN A 58 -7.57 10.91 -12.37
CA GLN A 58 -6.55 11.54 -11.53
C GLN A 58 -5.25 10.75 -11.45
N ILE A 59 -5.32 9.42 -11.40
CA ILE A 59 -4.18 8.55 -11.13
C ILE A 59 -3.83 7.66 -12.33
N THR A 60 -2.63 7.09 -12.33
CA THR A 60 -2.05 6.42 -13.51
C THR A 60 -2.60 5.03 -13.83
N ASN A 61 -3.48 4.47 -12.99
CA ASN A 61 -3.99 3.10 -13.14
C ASN A 61 -5.49 3.10 -13.44
N ASP A 62 -5.97 2.07 -14.12
CA ASP A 62 -7.38 1.90 -14.45
C ASP A 62 -8.18 1.50 -13.20
N VAL A 63 -8.85 2.49 -12.61
CA VAL A 63 -9.64 2.33 -11.37
C VAL A 63 -11.04 1.77 -11.64
N GLU A 64 -11.61 2.06 -12.81
CA GLU A 64 -12.94 1.58 -13.20
C GLU A 64 -12.96 0.05 -13.31
N LYS A 65 -11.88 -0.53 -13.83
CA LYS A 65 -11.68 -1.99 -13.92
C LYS A 65 -11.02 -2.62 -12.69
N LEU A 66 -10.89 -1.90 -11.58
CA LEU A 66 -10.44 -2.49 -10.32
C LEU A 66 -11.57 -3.38 -9.77
N ASP A 67 -11.30 -4.66 -9.55
CA ASP A 67 -12.28 -5.59 -8.96
C ASP A 67 -12.19 -5.57 -7.42
N LEU A 68 -13.02 -6.40 -6.77
CA LEU A 68 -13.05 -6.54 -5.31
C LEU A 68 -11.95 -7.49 -4.78
N ALA A 69 -11.36 -8.31 -5.65
CA ALA A 69 -10.42 -9.37 -5.26
C ALA A 69 -8.95 -8.95 -5.36
N ASN A 70 -8.66 -7.75 -5.89
CA ASN A 70 -7.31 -7.30 -6.14
C ASN A 70 -7.08 -5.87 -5.63
N ALA A 71 -5.85 -5.63 -5.20
CA ALA A 71 -5.27 -4.31 -5.03
C ALA A 71 -4.42 -3.94 -6.25
N ARG A 72 -4.14 -2.66 -6.44
CA ARG A 72 -3.29 -2.15 -7.51
C ARG A 72 -2.39 -1.02 -7.03
N LEU A 73 -1.22 -0.92 -7.61
CA LEU A 73 -0.36 0.25 -7.43
C LEU A 73 -0.74 1.35 -8.41
N ALA A 74 -0.76 2.60 -7.95
CA ALA A 74 -1.01 3.75 -8.80
C ALA A 74 -0.10 4.92 -8.41
N GLY A 75 0.18 5.81 -9.37
CA GLY A 75 0.84 7.08 -9.13
C GLY A 75 -0.14 8.25 -9.25
N TYR A 76 0.10 9.31 -8.50
CA TYR A 76 -0.50 10.62 -8.75
C TYR A 76 0.55 11.58 -9.26
N CYS A 77 0.28 12.21 -10.41
CA CYS A 77 1.24 13.04 -11.11
C CYS A 77 0.75 14.49 -11.25
N THR A 78 1.69 15.40 -11.42
CA THR A 78 1.38 16.73 -11.96
C THR A 78 0.94 16.63 -13.43
N PRO A 79 0.32 17.68 -14.00
CA PRO A 79 0.01 17.74 -15.44
C PRO A 79 1.23 17.58 -16.36
N LYS A 80 2.44 17.86 -15.85
CA LYS A 80 3.71 17.67 -16.59
C LYS A 80 4.34 16.28 -16.34
N GLY A 81 3.61 15.34 -15.76
CA GLY A 81 4.07 13.95 -15.55
C GLY A 81 4.98 13.74 -14.33
N ARG A 82 5.31 14.76 -13.55
CA ARG A 82 6.09 14.58 -12.31
C ARG A 82 5.27 13.82 -11.26
N LEU A 83 5.80 12.70 -10.77
CA LEU A 83 5.20 11.90 -9.70
C LEU A 83 5.19 12.68 -8.38
N LEU A 84 4.03 12.73 -7.73
CA LEU A 84 3.80 13.39 -6.44
C LEU A 84 3.64 12.39 -5.30
N ALA A 85 2.97 11.26 -5.57
CA ALA A 85 2.78 10.17 -4.61
C ALA A 85 2.51 8.86 -5.36
N THR A 86 2.78 7.75 -4.68
CA THR A 86 2.31 6.41 -5.06
C THR A 86 1.28 5.93 -4.05
N PHE A 87 0.42 5.03 -4.49
CA PHE A 87 -0.60 4.40 -3.66
C PHE A 87 -0.60 2.90 -3.86
N LEU A 88 -0.90 2.17 -2.79
CA LEU A 88 -1.59 0.89 -2.89
C LEU A 88 -3.09 1.16 -2.78
N MET A 89 -3.85 0.67 -3.74
CA MET A 89 -5.27 1.00 -3.93
C MET A 89 -6.10 -0.28 -3.98
N TRP A 90 -7.24 -0.31 -3.32
CA TRP A 90 -8.20 -1.41 -3.42
C TRP A 90 -9.63 -0.91 -3.23
N LYS A 91 -10.61 -1.76 -3.54
CA LYS A 91 -12.02 -1.52 -3.25
C LYS A 91 -12.44 -2.28 -1.99
N ASP A 92 -13.09 -1.56 -1.08
CA ASP A 92 -14.00 -2.16 -0.11
C ASP A 92 -15.44 -2.05 -0.68
N ALA A 93 -16.41 -2.72 -0.06
CA ALA A 93 -17.78 -2.85 -0.58
C ALA A 93 -18.39 -1.56 -1.15
N ASP A 94 -18.17 -0.42 -0.51
CA ASP A 94 -18.77 0.88 -0.85
C ASP A 94 -17.75 2.01 -1.12
N GLN A 95 -16.44 1.70 -1.09
CA GLN A 95 -15.40 2.72 -1.18
C GLN A 95 -14.13 2.23 -1.88
N ILE A 96 -13.37 3.17 -2.43
CA ILE A 96 -12.00 2.94 -2.89
C ILE A 96 -11.05 3.48 -1.83
N VAL A 97 -10.12 2.65 -1.36
CA VAL A 97 -9.11 3.04 -0.37
C VAL A 97 -7.79 3.25 -1.07
N LEU A 98 -7.12 4.36 -0.72
CA LEU A 98 -5.76 4.68 -1.15
C LEU A 98 -4.84 4.70 0.08
N GLN A 99 -3.86 3.81 0.11
CA GLN A 99 -2.80 3.79 1.11
C GLN A 99 -1.55 4.48 0.56
N LEU A 100 -0.98 5.40 1.32
CA LEU A 100 0.20 6.19 0.97
C LEU A 100 0.99 6.59 2.23
N PRO A 101 2.23 7.12 2.10
CA PRO A 101 2.93 7.66 3.26
C PRO A 101 2.11 8.75 3.98
N ARG A 102 1.97 8.60 5.30
CA ARG A 102 1.18 9.46 6.18
C ARG A 102 1.60 10.93 6.11
N THR A 103 2.89 11.17 5.91
CA THR A 103 3.45 12.52 5.75
C THR A 103 2.95 13.23 4.48
N LEU A 104 2.60 12.48 3.42
CA LEU A 104 2.08 13.01 2.16
C LEU A 104 0.55 13.08 2.14
N GLN A 105 -0.12 12.25 2.93
CA GLN A 105 -1.58 12.07 2.94
C GLN A 105 -2.35 13.41 2.91
N PRO A 106 -2.11 14.40 3.80
CA PRO A 106 -2.96 15.59 3.87
C PRO A 106 -2.83 16.48 2.62
N ALA A 107 -1.61 16.61 2.11
CA ALA A 107 -1.31 17.41 0.94
C ALA A 107 -1.91 16.79 -0.33
N ILE A 108 -1.84 15.46 -0.45
CA ILE A 108 -2.39 14.71 -1.58
C ILE A 108 -3.92 14.71 -1.54
N GLN A 109 -4.54 14.45 -0.38
CA GLN A 109 -5.99 14.52 -0.22
C GLN A 109 -6.53 15.91 -0.57
N LYS A 110 -5.92 16.98 -0.03
CA LYS A 110 -6.31 18.36 -0.35
C LYS A 110 -6.23 18.61 -1.86
N ARG A 111 -5.18 18.13 -2.53
CA ARG A 111 -5.01 18.30 -3.97
C ARG A 111 -6.08 17.57 -4.76
N LEU A 112 -6.36 16.30 -4.45
CA LEU A 112 -7.43 15.53 -5.09
C LEU A 112 -8.79 16.22 -4.90
N GLN A 113 -9.08 16.71 -3.69
CA GLN A 113 -10.33 17.41 -3.37
C GLN A 113 -10.57 18.66 -4.25
N MET A 114 -9.51 19.37 -4.68
CA MET A 114 -9.66 20.53 -5.59
C MET A 114 -10.26 20.15 -6.95
N PHE A 115 -10.10 18.90 -7.38
CA PHE A 115 -10.53 18.42 -8.71
C PHE A 115 -11.86 17.69 -8.69
N VAL A 116 -12.50 17.52 -7.54
CA VAL A 116 -13.80 16.83 -7.40
C VAL A 116 -14.95 17.62 -8.03
N LEU A 117 -14.74 18.85 -8.51
CA LEU A 117 -15.78 19.78 -9.01
C LEU A 117 -16.88 19.06 -9.82
N ARG A 118 -18.07 18.93 -9.20
CA ARG A 118 -19.31 18.25 -9.68
C ARG A 118 -19.35 16.73 -9.64
N ALA A 119 -18.23 16.03 -9.46
CA ALA A 119 -18.25 14.59 -9.22
C ALA A 119 -18.92 14.30 -7.87
N LYS A 120 -19.81 13.32 -7.84
CA LYS A 120 -20.33 12.71 -6.61
C LYS A 120 -19.27 11.81 -5.98
N ALA A 121 -18.20 12.42 -5.52
CA ALA A 121 -17.10 11.75 -4.84
C ALA A 121 -16.76 12.48 -3.54
N LYS A 122 -16.57 11.74 -2.45
CA LYS A 122 -16.17 12.29 -1.15
C LYS A 122 -14.88 11.62 -0.70
N LEU A 123 -13.88 12.44 -0.40
CA LEU A 123 -12.61 12.00 0.18
C LEU A 123 -12.62 12.20 1.69
N ALA A 124 -12.19 11.19 2.44
CA ALA A 124 -11.98 11.29 3.89
C ALA A 124 -10.68 10.61 4.31
N ASP A 125 -10.05 11.16 5.35
CA ASP A 125 -8.96 10.49 6.04
C ASP A 125 -9.55 9.45 6.99
N ILE A 126 -9.18 8.19 6.80
CA ILE A 126 -9.61 7.07 7.64
C ILE A 126 -8.43 6.42 8.37
N SER A 127 -7.27 7.07 8.40
CA SER A 127 -6.03 6.54 8.99
C SER A 127 -6.19 6.20 10.47
N GLU A 128 -6.95 7.00 11.23
CA GLU A 128 -7.21 6.75 12.66
C GLU A 128 -8.38 5.77 12.91
N GLN A 129 -9.09 5.38 11.85
CA GLN A 129 -10.24 4.48 11.93
C GLN A 129 -9.85 3.02 11.67
N ARG A 130 -8.63 2.78 11.16
CA ARG A 130 -8.13 1.44 10.83
C ARG A 130 -6.70 1.27 11.29
N VAL A 131 -6.42 0.13 11.91
CA VAL A 131 -5.06 -0.28 12.22
C VAL A 131 -4.47 -0.96 10.99
N THR A 132 -3.28 -0.53 10.57
CA THR A 132 -2.54 -1.16 9.46
C THR A 132 -1.39 -1.97 10.03
N LEU A 133 -1.33 -3.27 9.71
CA LEU A 133 -0.29 -4.18 10.16
C LEU A 133 0.41 -4.81 8.95
N GLY A 134 1.73 -4.93 9.02
CA GLY A 134 2.54 -5.76 8.14
C GLY A 134 2.86 -7.07 8.85
N LEU A 135 2.62 -8.20 8.18
CA LEU A 135 2.98 -9.53 8.67
C LEU A 135 3.92 -10.17 7.65
N ALA A 136 4.99 -10.80 8.12
CA ALA A 136 5.92 -11.52 7.26
C ALA A 136 6.50 -12.73 7.99
N GLY A 137 6.94 -13.71 7.21
CA GLY A 137 7.56 -14.94 7.69
C GLY A 137 6.74 -16.20 7.43
N ASN A 138 7.39 -17.35 7.53
CA ASN A 138 6.81 -18.66 7.19
C ASN A 138 5.57 -19.02 8.03
N ALA A 139 5.44 -18.46 9.24
CA ALA A 139 4.30 -18.67 10.13
C ALA A 139 3.13 -17.69 9.87
N ALA A 140 3.33 -16.65 9.05
CA ALA A 140 2.31 -15.61 8.82
C ALA A 140 1.04 -16.20 8.20
N ALA A 141 1.17 -17.09 7.21
CA ALA A 141 0.04 -17.77 6.58
C ALA A 141 -0.77 -18.58 7.62
N THR A 142 -0.11 -19.41 8.43
CA THR A 142 -0.76 -20.22 9.45
C THR A 142 -1.47 -19.37 10.50
N ALA A 143 -0.86 -18.26 10.93
CA ALA A 143 -1.48 -17.33 11.87
C ALA A 143 -2.73 -16.65 11.26
N LEU A 144 -2.65 -16.21 10.00
CA LEU A 144 -3.74 -15.53 9.31
C LEU A 144 -4.94 -16.42 9.03
N LEU A 145 -4.74 -17.74 8.81
CA LEU A 145 -5.83 -18.69 8.56
C LEU A 145 -6.88 -18.74 9.68
N GLN A 146 -6.54 -18.33 10.90
CA GLN A 146 -7.49 -18.25 12.01
C GLN A 146 -8.53 -17.14 11.81
N TRP A 147 -8.22 -16.10 11.04
CA TRP A 147 -9.07 -14.92 10.84
C TRP A 147 -9.55 -14.83 9.39
N PHE A 148 -8.70 -15.22 8.43
CA PHE A 148 -8.98 -15.23 7.00
C PHE A 148 -8.95 -16.69 6.49
N PRO A 149 -10.11 -17.35 6.35
CA PRO A 149 -10.16 -18.75 5.92
C PRO A 149 -9.55 -19.01 4.55
N GLN A 150 -9.54 -17.98 3.70
CA GLN A 150 -8.90 -18.01 2.39
C GLN A 150 -7.90 -16.87 2.28
N LEU A 151 -6.63 -17.23 2.07
CA LEU A 151 -5.56 -16.27 1.85
C LEU A 151 -5.40 -15.97 0.35
N PRO A 152 -5.11 -14.72 -0.03
CA PRO A 152 -4.80 -14.39 -1.42
C PRO A 152 -3.52 -15.11 -1.87
N ALA A 153 -3.57 -15.84 -2.97
CA ALA A 153 -2.42 -16.60 -3.47
C ALA A 153 -1.42 -15.75 -4.28
N GLN A 154 -1.92 -14.74 -5.00
CA GLN A 154 -1.12 -13.93 -5.91
C GLN A 154 -0.73 -12.60 -5.26
N ALA A 155 0.42 -12.05 -5.68
CA ALA A 155 0.81 -10.70 -5.29
C ALA A 155 -0.27 -9.70 -5.71
N TYR A 156 -0.60 -8.80 -4.79
CA TYR A 156 -1.72 -7.85 -4.84
C TYR A 156 -3.12 -8.48 -4.87
N GLY A 157 -3.24 -9.79 -4.64
CA GLY A 157 -4.52 -10.40 -4.30
C GLY A 157 -5.01 -9.89 -2.94
N LYS A 158 -6.33 -9.82 -2.80
CA LYS A 158 -7.01 -9.27 -1.62
C LYS A 158 -8.18 -10.16 -1.18
N ALA A 159 -8.41 -10.19 0.14
CA ALA A 159 -9.58 -10.79 0.77
C ALA A 159 -10.17 -9.83 1.81
N ASP A 160 -11.49 -9.77 1.92
CA ASP A 160 -12.20 -9.02 2.98
C ASP A 160 -13.03 -9.96 3.83
N ASN A 161 -13.21 -9.58 5.09
CA ASN A 161 -14.15 -10.17 6.04
C ASN A 161 -14.54 -9.14 7.12
N GLU A 162 -15.19 -9.60 8.19
CA GLU A 162 -15.57 -8.77 9.34
C GLU A 162 -14.37 -8.22 10.13
N TYR A 163 -13.21 -8.85 10.03
CA TYR A 163 -11.98 -8.43 10.72
C TYR A 163 -11.20 -7.36 9.92
N GLY A 164 -11.51 -7.18 8.64
CA GLY A 164 -10.94 -6.14 7.79
C GLY A 164 -10.51 -6.67 6.43
N THR A 165 -9.47 -6.03 5.88
CA THR A 165 -8.94 -6.32 4.54
C THR A 165 -7.53 -6.88 4.65
N LEU A 166 -7.30 -8.04 4.04
CA LEU A 166 -6.00 -8.65 3.87
C LEU A 166 -5.53 -8.46 2.44
N VAL A 167 -4.34 -7.88 2.26
CA VAL A 167 -3.70 -7.73 0.94
C VAL A 167 -2.36 -8.44 0.96
N ARG A 168 -2.16 -9.36 0.01
CA ARG A 168 -0.84 -9.97 -0.22
C ARG A 168 0.02 -9.00 -1.01
N VAL A 169 1.16 -8.58 -0.48
CA VAL A 169 2.11 -7.74 -1.22
C VAL A 169 3.13 -8.59 -1.97
N ALA A 170 3.96 -7.98 -2.81
CA ALA A 170 5.03 -8.68 -3.51
C ALA A 170 6.11 -9.16 -2.53
N ASP A 171 6.67 -10.34 -2.81
CA ASP A 171 7.71 -10.95 -1.97
C ASP A 171 9.01 -10.16 -2.06
N SER A 172 9.54 -9.73 -0.92
CA SER A 172 10.80 -8.97 -0.86
C SER A 172 12.05 -9.87 -0.79
N ARG A 173 11.88 -11.17 -0.51
CA ARG A 173 12.98 -12.16 -0.37
C ARG A 173 12.70 -13.50 -1.08
N GLY A 174 11.78 -13.54 -2.05
CA GLY A 174 11.45 -14.77 -2.79
C GLY A 174 10.72 -15.85 -1.97
N ALA A 175 10.20 -15.48 -0.80
CA ALA A 175 9.32 -16.31 0.01
C ALA A 175 7.99 -15.54 0.26
N PRO A 176 6.85 -16.25 0.21
CA PRO A 176 5.52 -15.67 0.34
C PRO A 176 5.20 -15.12 1.74
#